data_AF-A0A8B7QIZ8-F1
#
_entry.id   AF-A0A8B7QIZ8-F1
#
_cell.length_a   1.000
_cell.length_b   1.000
_cell.length_c   1.000
_cell.angle_alpha   90.00
_cell.angle_beta   90.00
_cell.angle_gamma   90.00
#
_symmetry.space_group_name_H-M   'P 1'
#
loop_
_entity.id
_entity.type
_entity.pdbx_description
1 polymer ?
#
loop_
_entity_poly.entity_id
_entity_poly.type
_entity_poly.pdbx_seq_one_letter_code
_entity_poly.pdbx_strand_id
1 'polypeptide(L)'
;MAASSRAQVLDLYRAMLRESKHFSAYNYRTYAIRRIRDAFRENKNVQDPVEIQTLVNKAKRDLGMIRRQLGSNMLCDYCSAHPWLAA
;
A
#
# COMPACT_ATOMS: atom_id res chain seq x y z
N MET A 1 4.97 -7.90 -22.61
CA MET A 1 5.22 -7.77 -21.16
C MET A 1 4.82 -9.08 -20.49
N ALA A 2 5.66 -9.66 -19.63
CA ALA A 2 5.34 -10.90 -18.93
C ALA A 2 4.27 -10.63 -17.85
N ALA A 3 3.24 -11.47 -17.78
CA ALA A 3 2.21 -11.37 -16.75
C ALA A 3 2.85 -11.57 -15.36
N SER A 4 2.48 -10.72 -14.40
CA SER A 4 2.95 -10.87 -13.02
C SER A 4 2.46 -12.19 -12.43
N SER A 5 3.37 -13.02 -11.92
CA SER A 5 3.00 -14.33 -11.38
C SER A 5 2.29 -14.20 -10.03
N ARG A 6 1.45 -15.17 -9.69
CA ARG A 6 0.77 -15.24 -8.38
C ARG A 6 1.77 -15.10 -7.21
N ALA A 7 2.96 -15.68 -7.34
CA ALA A 7 4.01 -15.59 -6.33
C ALA A 7 4.46 -14.12 -6.14
N GLN A 8 4.72 -13.39 -7.22
CA GLN A 8 5.10 -11.98 -7.16
C GLN A 8 4.04 -11.11 -6.49
N VAL A 9 2.76 -11.37 -6.78
CA VAL A 9 1.63 -10.65 -6.15
C VAL A 9 1.61 -10.90 -4.64
N LEU A 10 1.78 -12.15 -4.20
CA LEU A 10 1.79 -12.50 -2.78
C LEU A 10 3.01 -11.94 -2.04
N ASP A 11 4.17 -11.91 -2.68
CA ASP A 11 5.38 -11.34 -2.09
C ASP A 11 5.27 -9.82 -1.95
N LEU A 12 4.68 -9.16 -2.95
CA LEU A 12 4.37 -7.73 -2.89
C LEU A 12 3.37 -7.42 -1.76
N TYR A 13 2.30 -8.20 -1.63
CA TYR A 13 1.33 -8.08 -0.55
C TYR A 13 2.01 -8.17 0.83
N ARG A 14 2.84 -9.20 1.03
CA ARG A 14 3.58 -9.38 2.29
C ARG A 14 4.55 -8.24 2.54
N ALA A 15 5.25 -7.74 1.51
CA ALA A 15 6.13 -6.60 1.63
C ALA A 15 5.38 -5.35 2.09
N MET A 16 4.26 -5.01 1.44
CA MET A 16 3.44 -3.85 1.82
C MET A 16 2.92 -3.94 3.27
N LEU A 17 2.49 -5.12 3.71
CA LEU A 17 2.07 -5.33 5.10
C LEU A 17 3.22 -5.21 6.10
N ARG A 18 4.43 -5.69 5.76
CA ARG A 18 5.62 -5.54 6.61
C ARG A 18 6.00 -4.06 6.74
N GLU A 19 6.12 -3.35 5.63
CA GLU A 19 6.47 -1.92 5.64
C GLU A 19 5.44 -1.10 6.43
N SER A 20 4.14 -1.36 6.23
CA SER A 20 3.09 -0.61 6.93
C SER A 20 3.12 -0.76 8.45
N LYS A 21 3.73 -1.83 8.99
CA LYS A 21 3.88 -1.99 10.44
C LYS A 21 4.89 -1.02 11.05
N HIS A 22 5.80 -0.47 10.25
CA HIS A 22 6.82 0.46 10.72
C HIS A 22 6.27 1.90 10.92
N PHE A 23 5.03 2.19 10.52
CA PHE A 23 4.41 3.47 10.82
C PHE A 23 4.31 3.65 12.35
N SER A 24 4.88 4.72 12.88
CA SER A 24 4.88 5.05 14.31
C SER A 24 3.46 5.29 14.81
N ALA A 25 2.72 6.16 14.12
CA ALA A 25 1.34 6.49 14.43
C ALA A 25 0.36 5.33 14.15
N TYR A 26 -0.40 4.95 15.18
CA TYR A 26 -1.34 3.82 15.15
C TYR A 26 -2.41 3.95 14.07
N ASN A 27 -2.98 5.15 13.90
CA ASN A 27 -4.04 5.40 12.92
C ASN A 27 -3.54 5.15 11.49
N TYR A 28 -2.33 5.61 11.15
CA TYR A 28 -1.73 5.35 9.84
C TYR A 28 -1.37 3.88 9.64
N ARG A 29 -0.79 3.23 10.65
CA ARG A 29 -0.47 1.80 10.60
C ARG A 29 -1.71 0.95 10.34
N THR A 30 -2.77 1.17 11.10
CA THR A 30 -4.03 0.42 10.97
C THR A 30 -4.75 0.72 9.66
N TYR A 31 -4.80 2.00 9.26
CA TYR A 31 -5.39 2.41 7.98
C TYR A 31 -4.66 1.77 6.79
N ALA A 32 -3.32 1.86 6.74
CA ALA A 32 -2.52 1.29 5.66
C ALA A 32 -2.75 -0.22 5.56
N ILE A 33 -2.68 -0.94 6.69
CA ILE A 33 -2.92 -2.39 6.74
C ILE A 33 -4.32 -2.74 6.25
N ARG A 34 -5.35 -2.01 6.69
CA ARG A 34 -6.74 -2.22 6.24
C ARG A 34 -6.86 -1.97 4.73
N ARG A 35 -6.38 -0.82 4.24
CA ARG A 35 -6.49 -0.43 2.83
C ARG A 35 -5.79 -1.42 1.90
N ILE A 36 -4.63 -1.94 2.30
CA ILE A 36 -3.89 -2.97 1.54
C ILE A 36 -4.71 -4.27 1.50
N ARG A 37 -5.25 -4.74 2.62
CA ARG A 37 -6.07 -5.96 2.66
C ARG A 37 -7.29 -5.84 1.76
N ASP A 38 -8.01 -4.73 1.85
CA ASP A 38 -9.22 -4.49 1.09
C ASP A 38 -8.91 -4.44 -0.41
N ALA A 39 -7.88 -3.69 -0.82
CA ALA A 39 -7.47 -3.60 -2.22
C ALA A 39 -7.12 -4.97 -2.83
N PHE A 40 -6.35 -5.82 -2.12
CA PHE A 40 -5.99 -7.15 -2.62
C PHE A 40 -7.18 -8.12 -2.63
N ARG A 41 -8.14 -7.94 -1.71
CA ARG A 41 -9.36 -8.75 -1.66
C ARG A 41 -10.33 -8.36 -2.79
N GLU A 42 -10.53 -7.07 -3.02
CA GLU A 42 -11.35 -6.51 -4.11
C GLU A 42 -10.86 -7.01 -5.48
N ASN A 43 -9.54 -7.07 -5.69
CA ASN A 43 -8.94 -7.45 -6.96
C ASN A 43 -8.59 -8.95 -7.07
N LYS A 44 -9.02 -9.81 -6.12
CA LYS A 44 -8.66 -11.24 -6.09
C LYS A 44 -9.09 -12.00 -7.35
N ASN A 45 -10.22 -11.61 -7.94
CA ASN A 45 -10.86 -12.33 -9.04
C ASN A 45 -10.59 -11.69 -10.42
N VAL A 46 -9.72 -10.68 -10.49
CA VAL A 46 -9.30 -10.08 -11.76
C VAL A 46 -8.50 -11.13 -12.54
N GLN A 47 -8.90 -11.39 -13.78
CA GLN A 47 -8.27 -12.40 -14.65
C GLN A 47 -7.54 -11.78 -15.84
N ASP A 48 -7.83 -10.52 -16.19
CA ASP A 48 -7.15 -9.84 -17.29
C ASP A 48 -5.66 -9.59 -16.92
N PRO A 49 -4.71 -10.19 -17.67
CA PRO A 49 -3.28 -10.00 -17.41
C PRO A 49 -2.82 -8.54 -17.48
N VAL A 50 -3.48 -7.71 -18.31
CA VAL A 50 -3.13 -6.29 -18.46
C VAL A 50 -3.57 -5.50 -17.23
N GLU A 51 -4.79 -5.73 -16.76
CA GLU A 51 -5.29 -5.17 -15.51
C GLU A 51 -4.46 -5.61 -14.30
N ILE A 52 -4.12 -6.90 -14.20
CA ILE A 52 -3.24 -7.43 -13.14
C ILE A 52 -1.90 -6.70 -13.16
N GLN A 53 -1.28 -6.53 -14.33
CA GLN A 53 0.00 -5.84 -14.42
C GLN A 53 -0.10 -4.37 -14.00
N THR A 54 -1.21 -3.71 -14.33
CA THR A 54 -1.49 -2.33 -13.95
C THR A 54 -1.63 -2.20 -12.44
N LEU A 55 -2.37 -3.10 -11.80
CA LEU A 55 -2.54 -3.16 -10.35
C LEU A 55 -1.23 -3.47 -9.62
N VAL A 56 -0.42 -4.40 -10.15
CA VAL A 56 0.91 -4.70 -9.59
C VAL A 56 1.83 -3.48 -9.68
N ASN A 57 1.83 -2.76 -10.80
CA ASN A 57 2.62 -1.54 -10.96
C ASN A 57 2.15 -0.43 -10.02
N LYS A 58 0.85 -0.31 -9.78
CA LYS A 58 0.29 0.59 -8.75
C LYS A 58 0.79 0.20 -7.36
N ALA A 59 0.63 -1.07 -6.95
CA ALA A 59 1.06 -1.55 -5.65
C ALA A 59 2.58 -1.39 -5.42
N LYS A 60 3.42 -1.55 -6.45
CA LYS A 60 4.86 -1.26 -6.37
C LYS A 60 5.16 0.22 -6.11
N ARG A 61 4.41 1.14 -6.74
CA ARG A 61 4.53 2.58 -6.49
C ARG A 61 4.11 2.91 -5.06
N ASP A 62 3.00 2.35 -4.60
CA ASP A 62 2.48 2.54 -3.25
C ASP A 62 3.46 2.02 -2.19
N LEU A 63 4.08 0.85 -2.42
CA LEU A 63 5.15 0.33 -1.56
C LEU A 63 6.33 1.30 -1.46
N GLY A 64 6.74 1.90 -2.59
CA GLY A 64 7.76 2.93 -2.61
C GLY A 64 7.39 4.18 -1.80
N MET A 65 6.11 4.59 -1.83
CA MET A 65 5.60 5.69 -1.01
C MET A 65 5.64 5.34 0.47
N ILE A 66 5.16 4.17 0.86
CA ILE A 66 5.20 3.70 2.26
C ILE A 66 6.64 3.73 2.77
N ARG A 67 7.60 3.18 2.02
CA ARG A 67 9.02 3.20 2.39
C ARG A 67 9.60 4.60 2.58
N ARG A 68 9.23 5.57 1.73
CA ARG A 68 9.70 6.96 1.87
C ARG A 68 9.09 7.66 3.07
N GLN A 69 7.81 7.44 3.33
CA GLN A 69 7.08 8.04 4.46
C GLN A 69 7.51 7.48 5.82
N LEU A 70 8.14 6.29 5.86
CA LEU A 70 8.70 5.72 7.08
C LEU A 70 10.02 6.39 7.52
N GLY A 71 10.83 6.86 6.56
CA GLY A 71 12.09 7.56 6.86
C GLY A 71 11.91 9.05 7.15
N SER A 72 10.85 9.65 6.60
CA SER A 72 10.50 11.03 6.88
C SER A 72 9.49 11.06 8.02
N ASN A 73 9.91 11.52 9.20
CA ASN A 73 9.05 11.96 10.31
C ASN A 73 8.03 13.07 9.92
N MET A 74 7.84 13.32 8.62
CA MET A 74 7.11 14.42 8.00
C MET A 74 5.63 14.09 7.73
N LEU A 75 5.08 13.05 8.39
CA LEU A 75 3.65 12.99 8.67
C LEU A 75 3.26 13.84 9.88
N CYS A 76 4.22 14.36 10.65
CA CYS A 76 3.96 15.33 11.72
C CYS A 76 3.51 16.70 11.18
N ASP A 77 4.02 17.12 10.01
CA ASP A 77 3.74 18.47 9.47
C ASP A 77 2.59 18.50 8.45
N TYR A 78 2.32 17.40 7.75
CA TYR A 78 1.24 17.38 6.73
C TYR A 78 -0.16 17.12 7.33
N CYS A 79 -0.24 16.44 8.48
CA CYS A 79 -1.50 16.17 9.17
C CYS A 79 -1.95 17.33 10.08
N SER A 80 -1.00 18.08 10.64
CA SER A 80 -1.27 19.33 11.38
C SER A 80 -1.78 20.45 10.46
N ALA A 81 -1.43 20.42 9.17
CA ALA A 81 -1.90 21.40 8.18
C ALA A 81 -3.32 21.14 7.63
N HIS A 82 -3.86 19.92 7.73
CA HIS A 82 -5.19 19.58 7.16
C HIS A 82 -6.02 18.66 8.07
N PRO A 83 -6.61 19.20 9.17
CA PRO A 83 -7.37 18.42 10.16
C PRO A 83 -8.64 17.71 9.65
N TRP A 84 -9.12 18.06 8.47
CA TRP A 84 -10.43 17.68 7.91
C TRP A 84 -10.43 16.30 7.25
N LEU A 85 -9.27 15.64 7.16
CA LEU A 85 -9.13 14.23 6.77
C LEU A 85 -9.29 13.25 7.95
N ALA A 86 -9.51 13.75 9.17
CA ALA A 86 -9.67 12.95 10.39
C ALA A 86 -11.10 12.95 10.98
N ALA A 87 -12.08 13.56 10.31
CA ALA A 87 -13.50 13.52 10.67
C ALA A 87 -14.26 12.52 9.79
#